data_AF-A0A7V6LTB5-F1
#
_entry.id   AF-A0A7V6LTB5-F1
#
_cell.length_a   1.000
_cell.length_b   1.000
_cell.length_c   1.000
_cell.angle_alpha   90.00
_cell.angle_beta   90.00
_cell.angle_gamma   90.00
#
_symmetry.space_group_name_H-M   'P 1'
#
loop_
_entity.id
_entity.type
_entity.pdbx_description
1 polymer ?
#
loop_
_entity_poly.entity_id
_entity_poly.type
_entity_poly.pdbx_seq_one_letter_code
_entity_poly.pdbx_strand_id
1 'polypeptide(L)'
;MAGVPRMKLPSPEEAAALADSIDRERREADLKAQAATYRRKYESLLTDLNVDARYQRFIGRISECEIDPPKWLAPAKLAKRHVAIPTALLSDAHFDEIVDPRQVLGVNGYNREIATKRLRNFFANTIKIGDSFVTGINYPGFVLAVAGDLFSGDIHDELRETNEDVLYASILYWLGPMSAGIKMLAERYG
;
A
#
# COMPACT_ATOMS: atom_id res chain seq x y z
N MET A 1 -0.80 -8.58 73.14
CA MET A 1 -1.74 -8.53 71.99
C MET A 1 -2.08 -7.07 71.73
N ALA A 2 -1.50 -6.46 70.70
CA ALA A 2 -1.77 -5.06 70.36
C ALA A 2 -3.15 -4.96 69.70
N GLY A 3 -4.02 -4.11 70.26
CA GLY A 3 -5.40 -3.92 69.80
C GLY A 3 -5.45 -3.34 68.39
N VAL A 4 -6.19 -3.99 67.51
CA VAL A 4 -6.49 -3.51 66.16
C VAL A 4 -7.23 -2.17 66.28
N PRO A 5 -6.82 -1.09 65.58
CA PRO A 5 -7.50 0.19 65.65
C PRO A 5 -8.93 0.05 65.13
N ARG A 6 -9.91 0.50 65.92
CA ARG A 6 -11.32 0.55 65.51
C ARG A 6 -11.48 1.64 64.47
N MET A 7 -11.65 1.25 63.20
CA MET A 7 -11.91 2.17 62.10
C MET A 7 -13.26 2.85 62.34
N LYS A 8 -13.26 4.18 62.41
CA LYS A 8 -14.49 4.99 62.55
C LYS A 8 -15.24 4.91 61.21
N LEU A 9 -16.49 4.45 61.25
CA LEU A 9 -17.37 4.46 60.08
C LEU A 9 -17.68 5.92 59.71
N PRO A 10 -17.65 6.29 58.42
CA PRO A 10 -17.93 7.65 57.98
C PRO A 10 -19.38 8.04 58.32
N SER A 11 -19.58 9.33 58.58
CA SER A 11 -20.93 9.85 58.78
C SER A 11 -21.76 9.74 57.49
N PRO A 12 -23.10 9.74 57.57
CA PRO A 12 -23.96 9.69 56.38
C PRO A 12 -23.68 10.81 55.36
N GLU A 13 -23.27 12.00 55.83
CA GLU A 13 -22.86 13.12 54.97
C GLU A 13 -21.50 12.87 54.30
N GLU A 14 -20.52 12.33 55.03
CA GLU A 14 -19.21 11.98 54.49
C GLU A 14 -19.31 10.87 53.44
N ALA A 15 -20.19 9.89 53.65
CA ALA A 15 -20.48 8.83 52.70
C ALA A 15 -21.16 9.36 51.42
N ALA A 16 -22.08 10.33 51.55
CA ALA A 16 -22.75 10.95 50.42
C ALA A 16 -21.80 11.84 49.59
N ALA A 17 -20.93 12.61 50.25
CA ALA A 17 -19.92 13.43 49.58
C ALA A 17 -18.88 12.57 48.84
N LEU A 18 -18.47 11.44 49.43
CA LEU A 18 -17.58 10.48 48.79
C LEU A 18 -18.24 9.82 47.57
N ALA A 19 -19.50 9.42 47.67
CA ALA A 19 -20.25 8.86 46.54
C ALA A 19 -20.35 9.84 45.36
N ASP A 20 -20.64 11.12 45.63
CA ASP A 20 -20.71 12.15 44.60
C ASP A 20 -19.34 12.42 43.94
N SER A 21 -18.25 12.37 44.70
CA SER A 21 -16.89 12.50 44.14
C SER A 21 -16.53 11.35 43.20
N ILE A 22 -16.89 10.11 43.57
CA ILE A 22 -16.67 8.91 42.75
C ILE A 22 -17.51 8.97 41.46
N ASP A 23 -18.75 9.44 41.55
CA ASP A 23 -19.62 9.60 40.37
C ASP A 23 -19.12 10.69 39.42
N ARG A 24 -18.54 11.79 39.94
CA ARG A 24 -17.87 12.80 39.10
C ARG A 24 -16.64 12.24 38.40
N GLU A 25 -15.77 11.51 39.09
CA GLU A 25 -14.59 10.88 38.49
C GLU A 25 -14.97 9.86 37.41
N ARG A 26 -16.02 9.06 37.63
CA ARG A 26 -16.56 8.12 36.63
C ARG A 26 -17.07 8.86 35.39
N ARG A 27 -17.82 9.95 35.56
CA ARG A 27 -18.29 10.77 34.44
C ARG A 27 -17.14 11.40 33.67
N GLU A 28 -16.10 11.88 34.35
CA GLU A 28 -14.91 12.41 33.68
C GLU A 28 -14.15 11.33 32.90
N ALA A 29 -14.03 10.13 33.45
CA ALA A 29 -13.41 8.99 32.76
C ALA A 29 -14.21 8.59 31.51
N ASP A 30 -15.54 8.50 31.63
CA ASP A 30 -16.44 8.20 30.50
C ASP A 30 -16.36 9.28 29.42
N LEU A 31 -16.38 10.56 29.79
CA LEU A 31 -16.23 11.67 28.85
C LEU A 31 -14.88 11.65 28.13
N LYS A 32 -13.79 11.33 28.84
CA LYS A 32 -12.45 11.16 28.22
C LYS A 32 -12.41 9.97 27.26
N ALA A 33 -13.02 8.84 27.62
CA ALA A 33 -13.10 7.66 26.75
C ALA A 33 -13.92 7.95 25.48
N GLN A 34 -15.04 8.67 25.62
CA GLN A 34 -15.85 9.13 24.50
C GLN A 34 -15.07 10.09 23.60
N ALA A 35 -14.38 11.09 24.17
CA ALA A 35 -13.57 12.03 23.41
C ALA A 35 -12.45 11.33 22.61
N ALA A 36 -11.78 10.34 23.22
CA ALA A 36 -10.79 9.53 22.51
C ALA A 36 -11.41 8.72 21.36
N THR A 37 -12.61 8.17 21.56
CA THR A 37 -13.34 7.43 20.53
C THR A 37 -13.77 8.34 19.38
N TYR A 38 -14.36 9.51 19.68
CA TYR A 38 -14.76 10.48 18.67
C TYR A 38 -13.56 11.03 17.89
N ARG A 39 -12.41 11.23 18.56
CA ARG A 39 -11.18 11.65 17.89
C ARG A 39 -10.70 10.61 16.88
N ARG A 40 -10.66 9.32 17.24
CA ARG A 40 -10.31 8.25 16.30
C ARG A 40 -11.28 8.19 15.12
N LYS A 41 -12.59 8.32 15.38
CA LYS A 41 -13.61 8.38 14.31
C LYS A 41 -13.39 9.58 13.39
N TYR A 42 -13.08 10.75 13.94
CA TYR A 42 -12.79 11.95 13.16
C TYR A 42 -11.54 11.78 12.29
N GLU A 43 -10.46 11.23 12.85
CA GLU A 43 -9.23 10.92 12.10
C GLU A 43 -9.46 9.89 10.99
N SER A 44 -10.30 8.87 11.24
CA SER A 44 -10.74 7.91 10.21
C SER A 44 -11.54 8.59 9.10
N LEU A 45 -12.57 9.38 9.44
CA LEU A 45 -13.40 10.08 8.45
C LEU A 45 -12.57 11.07 7.61
N LEU A 46 -11.60 11.77 8.21
CA LEU A 46 -10.69 12.63 7.47
C LEU A 46 -9.83 11.84 6.48
N THR A 47 -9.43 10.63 6.85
CA THR A 47 -8.68 9.74 5.96
C THR A 47 -9.55 9.30 4.78
N ASP A 48 -10.78 8.86 5.05
CA ASP A 48 -11.74 8.44 4.03
C ASP A 48 -12.06 9.57 3.04
N LEU A 49 -12.33 10.78 3.53
CA LEU A 49 -12.57 11.97 2.70
C LEU A 49 -11.38 12.29 1.79
N ASN A 50 -10.15 12.12 2.29
CA ASN A 50 -8.94 12.36 1.49
C ASN A 50 -8.78 11.31 0.38
N VAL A 51 -9.12 10.05 0.64
CA VAL A 51 -9.14 8.97 -0.35
C VAL A 51 -10.18 9.27 -1.44
N ASP A 52 -11.40 9.61 -1.06
CA ASP A 52 -12.48 9.98 -1.98
C ASP A 52 -12.10 11.15 -2.88
N ALA A 53 -11.50 12.20 -2.31
CA ALA A 53 -11.05 13.36 -3.08
C ALA A 53 -9.92 13.01 -4.08
N ARG A 54 -9.04 12.06 -3.75
CA ARG A 54 -8.03 11.56 -4.70
C ARG A 54 -8.68 10.71 -5.78
N TYR A 55 -9.66 9.88 -5.42
CA TYR A 55 -10.41 9.04 -6.35
C TYR A 55 -11.15 9.88 -7.39
N GLN A 56 -11.91 10.88 -6.96
CA GLN A 56 -12.63 11.79 -7.86
C GLN A 56 -11.67 12.52 -8.82
N ARG A 57 -10.51 12.96 -8.34
CA ARG A 57 -9.46 13.56 -9.19
C ARG A 57 -8.83 12.57 -10.17
N PHE A 58 -8.69 11.30 -9.78
CA PHE A 58 -8.16 10.28 -10.67
C PHE A 58 -9.13 9.97 -11.80
N ILE A 59 -10.42 9.76 -11.50
CA ILE A 59 -11.47 9.57 -12.51
C ILE A 59 -11.57 10.77 -13.43
N GLY A 60 -11.61 12.00 -12.87
CA GLY A 60 -11.65 13.22 -13.66
C GLY A 60 -10.52 13.28 -14.68
N ARG A 61 -9.27 13.02 -14.24
CA ARG A 61 -8.10 13.00 -15.13
C ARG A 61 -8.14 11.91 -16.19
N ILE A 62 -8.69 10.72 -15.89
CA ILE A 62 -8.88 9.68 -16.91
C ILE A 62 -9.92 10.15 -17.93
N SER A 63 -11.04 10.72 -17.48
CA SER A 63 -12.11 11.17 -18.38
C SER A 63 -11.68 12.32 -19.29
N GLU A 64 -10.72 13.14 -18.85
CA GLU A 64 -10.12 14.24 -19.62
C GLU A 64 -8.92 13.80 -20.45
N CYS A 65 -8.46 12.55 -20.33
CA CYS A 65 -7.28 12.07 -21.04
C CYS A 65 -7.63 11.79 -22.50
N GLU A 66 -7.10 12.61 -23.42
CA GLU A 66 -7.08 12.26 -24.84
C GLU A 66 -6.03 11.17 -25.08
N ILE A 67 -6.51 9.96 -25.36
CA ILE A 67 -5.65 8.82 -25.68
C ILE A 67 -5.24 8.94 -27.15
N ASP A 68 -3.99 9.35 -27.40
CA ASP A 68 -3.36 9.21 -28.72
C ASP A 68 -2.81 7.78 -28.84
N PRO A 69 -3.46 6.88 -29.61
CA PRO A 69 -2.99 5.51 -29.74
C PRO A 69 -1.60 5.49 -30.39
N PRO A 70 -0.65 4.68 -29.88
CA PRO A 70 0.67 4.61 -30.49
C PRO A 70 0.55 4.13 -31.93
N LYS A 71 1.24 4.79 -32.85
CA LYS A 71 1.43 4.27 -34.21
C LYS A 71 2.23 2.98 -34.13
N TRP A 72 1.54 1.84 -34.18
CA TRP A 72 2.18 0.55 -34.31
C TRP A 72 3.03 0.56 -35.58
N LEU A 73 4.34 0.40 -35.41
CA LEU A 73 5.26 0.37 -36.54
C LEU A 73 4.98 -0.90 -37.35
N ALA A 74 4.69 -0.72 -38.65
CA ALA A 74 4.82 -1.83 -39.59
C ALA A 74 6.26 -2.36 -39.52
N PRO A 75 6.49 -3.68 -39.58
CA PRO A 75 7.82 -4.24 -39.47
C PRO A 75 8.74 -3.58 -40.52
N ALA A 76 9.75 -2.86 -40.04
CA ALA A 76 10.74 -2.26 -40.92
C ALA A 76 11.42 -3.38 -41.73
N LYS A 77 11.72 -3.14 -43.01
CA LYS A 77 12.56 -4.07 -43.79
C LYS A 77 13.85 -4.27 -43.01
N LEU A 78 14.10 -5.49 -42.52
CA LEU A 78 15.31 -5.83 -41.79
C LEU A 78 16.52 -5.47 -42.66
N ALA A 79 17.17 -4.36 -42.35
CA ALA A 79 18.56 -4.16 -42.76
C ALA A 79 19.38 -5.31 -42.15
N LYS A 80 20.50 -5.70 -42.78
CA LYS A 80 21.42 -6.77 -42.34
C LYS A 80 22.14 -6.45 -41.01
N ARG A 81 21.45 -5.89 -40.02
CA ARG A 81 21.93 -5.58 -38.67
C ARG A 81 21.32 -6.59 -37.70
N HIS A 82 22.07 -6.97 -36.68
CA HIS A 82 21.55 -7.76 -35.56
C HIS A 82 20.54 -6.90 -34.80
N VAL A 83 19.26 -7.08 -35.10
CA VAL A 83 18.13 -6.38 -34.47
C VAL A 83 17.38 -7.40 -33.62
N ALA A 84 17.05 -7.04 -32.39
CA ALA A 84 16.16 -7.82 -31.53
C ALA A 84 15.24 -6.89 -30.74
N ILE A 85 14.18 -7.43 -30.16
CA ILE A 85 13.29 -6.70 -29.26
C ILE A 85 13.35 -7.41 -27.90
N PRO A 86 13.98 -6.81 -26.88
CA PRO A 86 13.97 -7.36 -25.53
C PRO A 86 12.55 -7.39 -24.99
N THR A 87 12.23 -8.49 -24.32
CA THR A 87 10.91 -8.74 -23.72
C THR A 87 11.08 -9.14 -22.26
N ALA A 88 10.39 -8.48 -21.35
CA ALA A 88 10.31 -8.89 -19.95
C ALA A 88 8.85 -9.16 -19.54
N LEU A 89 8.69 -10.15 -18.66
CA LEU A 89 7.41 -10.52 -18.06
C LEU A 89 7.41 -10.11 -16.58
N LEU A 90 6.48 -9.25 -16.20
CA LEU A 90 6.14 -8.94 -14.81
C LEU A 90 4.83 -9.64 -14.47
N SER A 91 4.85 -10.57 -13.53
CA SER A 91 3.70 -11.41 -13.11
C SER A 91 3.84 -11.73 -11.63
N ASP A 92 2.74 -12.12 -10.97
CA ASP A 92 2.74 -12.69 -9.61
C ASP A 92 3.48 -11.78 -8.62
N ALA A 93 3.24 -10.47 -8.75
CA ALA A 93 3.91 -9.48 -7.93
C ALA A 93 3.25 -9.35 -6.55
N HIS A 94 1.99 -9.78 -6.41
CA HIS A 94 1.25 -9.80 -5.15
C HIS A 94 1.42 -8.52 -4.33
N PHE A 95 1.33 -7.37 -4.99
CA PHE A 95 1.52 -6.07 -4.37
C PHE A 95 0.58 -5.92 -3.17
N ASP A 96 1.16 -5.40 -2.09
CA ASP A 96 0.55 -5.20 -0.77
C ASP A 96 0.14 -6.46 0.00
N GLU A 97 0.55 -7.64 -0.47
CA GLU A 97 0.54 -8.84 0.36
C GLU A 97 1.50 -8.68 1.56
N ILE A 98 1.07 -9.18 2.72
CA ILE A 98 1.92 -9.34 3.89
C ILE A 98 2.12 -10.83 4.14
N VAL A 99 3.37 -11.30 4.03
CA VAL A 99 3.77 -12.64 4.46
C VAL A 99 4.62 -12.50 5.70
N ASP A 100 4.05 -12.89 6.84
CA ASP A 100 4.76 -12.86 8.12
C ASP A 100 5.88 -13.92 8.10
N PRO A 101 7.14 -13.55 8.34
CA PRO A 101 8.24 -14.51 8.39
C PRO A 101 8.00 -15.69 9.33
N ARG A 102 7.23 -15.51 10.41
CA ARG A 102 6.87 -16.59 11.34
C ARG A 102 6.02 -17.68 10.69
N GLN A 103 5.18 -17.33 9.72
CA GLN A 103 4.35 -18.27 8.97
C GLN A 103 5.18 -19.14 8.02
N VAL A 104 6.38 -18.68 7.66
CA VAL A 104 7.30 -19.39 6.75
C VAL A 104 8.59 -19.80 7.46
N LEU A 105 8.55 -20.11 8.77
CA LEU A 105 9.70 -20.60 9.55
C LEU A 105 10.93 -19.67 9.50
N GLY A 106 10.73 -18.38 9.28
CA GLY A 106 11.79 -17.37 9.17
C GLY A 106 12.60 -17.42 7.88
N VAL A 107 12.21 -18.21 6.88
CA VAL A 107 12.99 -18.37 5.63
C VAL A 107 12.81 -17.21 4.65
N ASN A 108 11.69 -16.50 4.75
CA ASN A 108 11.35 -15.40 3.85
C ASN A 108 10.39 -14.42 4.55
N GLY A 109 10.07 -13.33 3.88
CA GLY A 109 9.02 -12.40 4.28
C GLY A 109 8.58 -11.58 3.08
N TYR A 110 7.38 -11.02 3.17
CA TYR A 110 6.87 -10.16 2.14
C TYR A 110 6.07 -9.01 2.74
N ASN A 111 6.28 -7.81 2.20
CA ASN A 111 5.56 -6.60 2.53
C ASN A 111 5.78 -5.59 1.41
N ARG A 112 5.08 -4.44 1.47
CA ARG A 112 5.17 -3.38 0.47
C ARG A 112 6.60 -2.86 0.23
N GLU A 113 7.43 -2.78 1.28
CA GLU A 113 8.82 -2.32 1.15
C GLU A 113 9.66 -3.31 0.34
N ILE A 114 9.53 -4.61 0.62
CA ILE A 114 10.20 -5.68 -0.11
C ILE A 114 9.71 -5.71 -1.56
N ALA A 115 8.41 -5.62 -1.78
CA ALA A 115 7.80 -5.55 -3.11
C ALA A 115 8.37 -4.36 -3.91
N THR A 116 8.50 -3.19 -3.29
CA THR A 116 9.01 -1.98 -3.96
C THR A 116 10.46 -2.16 -4.40
N LYS A 117 11.29 -2.76 -3.53
CA LYS A 117 12.69 -3.10 -3.87
C LYS A 117 12.75 -4.12 -5.00
N ARG A 118 11.91 -5.17 -4.97
CA ARG A 118 11.84 -6.18 -6.04
C ARG A 118 11.41 -5.58 -7.37
N LEU A 119 10.40 -4.71 -7.38
CA LEU A 119 9.95 -4.03 -8.58
C LEU A 119 11.05 -3.15 -9.19
N ARG A 120 11.75 -2.36 -8.35
CA ARG A 120 12.90 -1.56 -8.82
C ARG A 120 14.00 -2.44 -9.41
N ASN A 121 14.32 -3.55 -8.73
CA ASN A 121 15.33 -4.49 -9.18
C ASN A 121 14.94 -5.17 -10.50
N PHE A 122 13.66 -5.49 -10.68
CA PHE A 122 13.15 -6.02 -11.94
C PHE A 122 13.50 -5.09 -13.11
N PHE A 123 13.06 -3.83 -13.07
CA PHE A 123 13.34 -2.89 -14.16
C PHE A 123 14.84 -2.62 -14.36
N ALA A 124 15.59 -2.40 -13.27
CA ALA A 124 17.03 -2.13 -13.34
C ALA A 124 17.81 -3.32 -13.93
N ASN A 125 17.49 -4.55 -13.52
CA ASN A 125 18.15 -5.74 -14.03
C ASN A 125 17.75 -6.07 -15.46
N THR A 126 16.49 -5.80 -15.86
CA THR A 126 16.05 -5.91 -17.25
C THR A 126 16.90 -5.03 -18.18
N ILE A 127 17.15 -3.78 -17.81
CA ILE A 127 18.04 -2.89 -18.57
C ILE A 127 19.48 -3.42 -18.55
N LYS A 128 19.98 -3.82 -17.37
CA LYS A 128 21.33 -4.35 -17.22
C LYS A 128 21.58 -5.57 -18.11
N ILE A 129 20.61 -6.48 -18.23
CA ILE A 129 20.72 -7.66 -19.11
C ILE A 129 20.89 -7.24 -20.56
N GLY A 130 20.02 -6.35 -21.05
CA GLY A 130 20.11 -5.83 -22.42
C GLY A 130 21.42 -5.10 -22.70
N ASP A 131 21.92 -4.31 -21.74
CA ASP A 131 23.06 -3.43 -21.97
C ASP A 131 24.42 -4.08 -21.72
N SER A 132 24.52 -4.90 -20.67
CA SER A 132 25.81 -5.41 -20.19
C SER A 132 26.09 -6.83 -20.64
N PHE A 133 25.05 -7.62 -20.92
CA PHE A 133 25.21 -9.05 -21.23
C PHE A 133 24.89 -9.39 -22.69
N VAL A 134 24.09 -8.56 -23.37
CA VAL A 134 23.68 -8.77 -24.76
C VAL A 134 24.09 -7.57 -25.63
N THR A 135 25.40 -7.42 -25.83
CA THR A 135 25.97 -6.28 -26.59
C THR A 135 25.95 -6.51 -28.10
N GLY A 136 25.97 -5.43 -28.90
CA GLY A 136 26.09 -5.52 -30.36
C GLY A 136 24.78 -5.73 -31.11
N ILE A 137 23.65 -5.67 -30.39
CA ILE A 137 22.30 -5.71 -30.95
C ILE A 137 21.70 -4.30 -30.95
N ASN A 138 21.03 -3.95 -32.05
CA ASN A 138 20.22 -2.75 -32.11
C ASN A 138 18.81 -3.06 -31.59
N TYR A 139 18.40 -2.38 -30.52
CA TYR A 139 17.08 -2.51 -29.90
C TYR A 139 16.18 -1.35 -30.34
N PRO A 140 15.22 -1.55 -31.25
CA PRO A 140 14.33 -0.49 -31.74
C PRO A 140 13.12 -0.25 -30.82
N GLY A 141 13.02 -1.00 -29.73
CA GLY A 141 11.87 -1.00 -28.82
C GLY A 141 12.04 -2.04 -27.72
N PHE A 142 11.06 -2.07 -26.81
CA PHE A 142 10.99 -3.01 -25.70
C PHE A 142 9.55 -3.51 -25.52
N VAL A 143 9.37 -4.78 -25.15
CA VAL A 143 8.06 -5.33 -24.79
C VAL A 143 8.04 -5.64 -23.30
N LEU A 144 7.23 -4.88 -22.54
CA LEU A 144 6.89 -5.22 -21.17
C LEU A 144 5.55 -5.95 -21.17
N ALA A 145 5.58 -7.27 -20.97
CA ALA A 145 4.39 -8.05 -20.70
C ALA A 145 4.07 -7.92 -19.20
N VAL A 146 2.96 -7.25 -18.89
CA VAL A 146 2.41 -7.21 -17.54
C VAL A 146 1.30 -8.25 -17.47
N ALA A 147 1.56 -9.36 -16.79
CA ALA A 147 0.63 -10.45 -16.60
C ALA A 147 -0.15 -10.29 -15.29
N GLY A 148 -1.05 -11.25 -15.02
CA GLY A 148 -1.98 -11.20 -13.89
C GLY A 148 -1.30 -11.33 -12.52
N ASP A 149 -2.14 -11.29 -11.49
CA ASP A 149 -1.75 -11.45 -10.09
C ASP A 149 -0.75 -10.39 -9.59
N LEU A 150 -0.94 -9.15 -10.05
CA LEU A 150 -0.16 -8.01 -9.57
C LEU A 150 -0.57 -7.57 -8.17
N PHE A 151 -1.83 -7.73 -7.79
CA PHE A 151 -2.36 -7.33 -6.50
C PHE A 151 -3.02 -8.54 -5.88
N SER A 152 -2.75 -8.78 -4.59
CA SER A 152 -3.48 -9.81 -3.86
C SER A 152 -4.92 -9.36 -3.66
N GLY A 153 -5.86 -10.18 -4.12
CA GLY A 153 -7.27 -9.82 -4.16
C GLY A 153 -7.93 -9.82 -2.77
N ASP A 154 -8.45 -8.67 -2.36
CA ASP A 154 -9.55 -8.54 -1.39
C ASP A 154 -10.88 -8.99 -2.03
N ILE A 155 -11.01 -10.28 -2.36
CA ILE A 155 -12.27 -10.84 -2.88
C ILE A 155 -13.11 -11.54 -1.79
N HIS A 156 -12.61 -11.57 -0.55
CA HIS A 156 -13.30 -12.17 0.59
C HIS A 156 -13.30 -11.22 1.78
N ASP A 157 -14.49 -11.03 2.37
CA ASP A 157 -14.74 -10.21 3.57
C ASP A 157 -13.90 -10.62 4.79
N GLU A 158 -13.28 -11.80 4.74
CA GLU A 158 -12.50 -12.44 5.80
C GLU A 158 -11.08 -11.84 5.97
N LEU A 159 -10.55 -11.11 4.97
CA LEU A 159 -9.15 -10.62 4.95
C LEU A 159 -8.99 -9.09 5.13
N ARG A 160 -10.10 -8.36 5.31
CA ARG A 160 -10.10 -6.90 5.60
C ARG A 160 -9.29 -6.51 6.85
N GLU A 161 -9.00 -7.45 7.75
CA GLU A 161 -8.23 -7.16 8.97
C GLU A 161 -6.71 -7.21 8.79
N THR A 162 -6.20 -7.71 7.65
CA THR A 162 -4.75 -7.96 7.47
C THR A 162 -4.07 -7.14 6.38
N ASN A 163 -4.80 -6.45 5.51
CA ASN A 163 -4.20 -5.68 4.42
C ASN A 163 -3.72 -4.30 4.88
N GLU A 164 -2.56 -3.87 4.36
CA GLU A 164 -1.99 -2.54 4.67
C GLU A 164 -2.87 -1.38 4.16
N ASP A 165 -3.72 -1.60 3.16
CA ASP A 165 -4.67 -0.61 2.62
C ASP A 165 -5.79 -1.26 1.78
N VAL A 166 -6.85 -0.50 1.47
CA VAL A 166 -7.93 -0.94 0.56
C VAL A 166 -7.41 -0.98 -0.89
N LEU A 167 -7.81 -1.95 -1.72
CA LEU A 167 -7.33 -2.15 -3.11
C LEU A 167 -7.12 -0.86 -3.93
N TYR A 168 -8.01 0.13 -3.79
CA TYR A 168 -7.87 1.42 -4.49
C TYR A 168 -6.65 2.22 -4.05
N ALA A 169 -6.38 2.27 -2.75
CA ALA A 169 -5.22 2.95 -2.21
C ALA A 169 -3.92 2.21 -2.56
N SER A 170 -3.96 0.87 -2.61
CA SER A 170 -2.91 0.05 -3.20
C SER A 170 -2.62 0.46 -4.64
N ILE A 171 -3.63 0.51 -5.51
CA ILE A 171 -3.46 0.94 -6.91
C ILE A 171 -2.84 2.35 -6.96
N LEU A 172 -3.37 3.31 -6.19
CA LEU A 172 -2.84 4.68 -6.17
C LEU A 172 -1.37 4.76 -5.74
N TYR A 173 -0.94 3.94 -4.78
CA TYR A 173 0.46 3.85 -4.38
C TYR A 173 1.32 3.30 -5.52
N TRP A 174 0.92 2.16 -6.10
CA TRP A 174 1.70 1.41 -7.08
C TRP A 174 1.78 2.07 -8.46
N LEU A 175 0.86 2.99 -8.80
CA LEU A 175 0.93 3.81 -10.00
C LEU A 175 2.28 4.56 -10.11
N GLY A 176 2.81 5.08 -9.00
CA GLY A 176 4.08 5.83 -9.00
C GLY A 176 5.29 4.96 -9.36
N PRO A 177 5.60 3.91 -8.58
CA PRO A 177 6.69 2.97 -8.87
C PRO A 177 6.58 2.32 -10.25
N MET A 178 5.38 1.89 -10.66
CA MET A 178 5.15 1.30 -11.99
C MET A 178 5.44 2.30 -13.11
N SER A 179 4.94 3.53 -13.00
CA SER A 179 5.20 4.58 -13.97
C SER A 179 6.68 4.91 -14.07
N ALA A 180 7.41 4.94 -12.95
CA ALA A 180 8.84 5.16 -12.94
C ALA A 180 9.60 4.04 -13.68
N GLY A 181 9.25 2.78 -13.44
CA GLY A 181 9.86 1.64 -14.12
C GLY A 181 9.58 1.60 -15.63
N ILE A 182 8.35 1.88 -16.04
CA ILE A 182 7.98 1.96 -17.47
C ILE A 182 8.73 3.09 -18.16
N LYS A 183 8.87 4.26 -17.50
CA LYS A 183 9.67 5.38 -18.03
C LYS A 183 11.14 5.01 -18.22
N MET A 184 11.75 4.28 -17.29
CA MET A 184 13.13 3.80 -17.44
C MET A 184 13.30 2.94 -18.71
N LEU A 185 12.33 2.06 -19.00
CA LEU A 185 12.36 1.26 -20.22
C LEU A 185 12.16 2.10 -21.47
N ALA A 186 11.22 3.05 -21.44
CA ALA A 186 10.95 3.95 -22.56
C ALA A 186 12.17 4.83 -22.88
N GLU A 187 12.77 5.48 -21.87
CA GLU A 187 13.98 6.30 -22.05
C GLU A 187 15.18 5.49 -22.60
N ARG A 188 15.26 4.20 -22.28
CA ARG A 188 16.35 3.34 -22.76
C ARG A 188 16.11 2.80 -24.17
N TYR A 189 14.90 2.39 -24.50
CA TYR A 189 14.62 1.57 -25.68
C TYR A 189 13.64 2.20 -26.70
N GLY A 190 13.03 3.35 -26.40
CA GLY A 190 11.98 3.98 -27.20
C GLY A 190 12.26 5.43 -27.57
#